data_AF-A0A4Q3E6S9-F1
#
_entry.id   AF-A0A4Q3E6S9-F1
#
_cell.length_a   1.000
_cell.length_b   1.000
_cell.length_c   1.000
_cell.angle_alpha   90.00
_cell.angle_beta   90.00
_cell.angle_gamma   90.00
#
_symmetry.space_group_name_H-M   'P 1'
#
loop_
_entity.id
_entity.type
_entity.pdbx_description
1 polymer ?
#
loop_
_entity_poly.entity_id
_entity_poly.type
_entity_poly.pdbx_seq_one_letter_code
_entity_poly.pdbx_strand_id
1 'polypeptide(L)'
;MILAPGDWGNYAAKGAVYGMPHYTTNQTLIVASEDNPFWKSFTPPIDKLPPALAAQLIKAYTDKSGNLSMQPFFDLLAIHELAHAYHNQAGLTMQRRWMGEFFANLMLHTYIAEQEPELLPALTLFPQLVISQGTQGFTFTTLTDFEDKYDDIARQNPRNYGWYQCKLHAAAADVYNAGGSDVIKKLWVALKKDKTKLNDADLIALFTEDVHQSVADVQLKWNGK
;
A
#
# COMPACT_ATOMS: atom_id res chain seq x y z
N MET A 1 -2.81 10.49 16.19
CA MET A 1 -2.06 10.34 17.45
C MET A 1 -0.88 9.44 17.19
N ILE A 2 0.28 9.85 17.69
CA ILE A 2 1.48 9.02 17.69
C ILE A 2 1.61 8.47 19.11
N LEU A 3 1.65 7.15 19.26
CA LEU A 3 1.53 6.48 20.55
C LEU A 3 2.77 5.66 20.88
N ALA A 4 3.24 5.79 22.11
CA ALA A 4 4.20 4.88 22.70
C ALA A 4 3.58 3.51 22.99
N PRO A 5 4.39 2.45 23.18
CA PRO A 5 3.87 1.10 23.46
C PRO A 5 2.94 1.05 24.68
N GLY A 6 3.25 1.83 25.72
CA GLY A 6 2.46 1.90 26.96
C GLY A 6 1.07 2.49 26.78
N ASP A 7 0.87 3.33 25.76
CA ASP A 7 -0.41 4.00 25.50
C ASP A 7 -1.28 3.25 24.48
N TRP A 8 -0.69 2.33 23.70
CA TRP A 8 -1.38 1.67 22.59
C TRP A 8 -2.67 0.97 23.01
N GLY A 9 -2.63 0.20 24.10
CA GLY A 9 -3.80 -0.55 24.59
C GLY A 9 -4.98 0.33 25.03
N ASN A 10 -4.73 1.62 25.29
CA ASN A 10 -5.75 2.57 25.76
C ASN A 10 -6.44 3.30 24.61
N TYR A 11 -5.74 3.53 23.49
CA TYR A 11 -6.20 4.42 22.41
C TYR A 11 -6.30 3.75 21.04
N ALA A 12 -5.55 2.67 20.78
CA ALA A 12 -5.61 1.94 19.52
C ALA A 12 -6.88 1.10 19.41
N ALA A 13 -7.24 0.71 18.19
CA ALA A 13 -8.35 -0.22 17.96
C ALA A 13 -8.07 -1.56 18.67
N LYS A 14 -9.11 -2.14 19.27
CA LYS A 14 -8.99 -3.41 20.00
C LYS A 14 -8.46 -4.50 19.08
N GLY A 15 -7.34 -5.12 19.47
CA GLY A 15 -6.68 -6.18 18.68
C GLY A 15 -5.71 -5.68 17.62
N ALA A 16 -5.52 -4.37 17.46
CA ALA A 16 -4.51 -3.82 16.57
C ALA A 16 -3.09 -4.12 17.09
N VAL A 17 -2.23 -4.62 16.21
CA VAL A 17 -0.82 -4.87 16.50
C VAL A 17 -0.07 -3.55 16.62
N TYR A 18 0.73 -3.37 17.67
CA TYR A 18 1.59 -2.19 17.83
C TYR A 18 2.50 -2.04 16.61
N GLY A 19 2.42 -0.89 15.95
CA GLY A 19 3.15 -0.61 14.72
C GLY A 19 2.30 -0.58 13.44
N MET A 20 1.07 -1.09 13.43
CA MET A 20 0.22 -1.00 12.24
C MET A 20 -0.59 0.32 12.26
N PRO A 21 -0.38 1.25 11.32
CA PRO A 21 -1.22 2.45 11.22
C PRO A 21 -2.68 2.08 10.96
N HIS A 22 -3.61 2.77 11.61
CA HIS A 22 -5.05 2.53 11.43
C HIS A 22 -5.89 3.68 12.00
N TYR A 23 -7.14 3.78 11.57
CA TYR A 23 -8.14 4.65 12.19
C TYR A 23 -8.90 3.98 13.33
N THR A 24 -9.19 4.75 14.38
CA THR A 24 -10.22 4.37 15.36
C THR A 24 -11.63 4.68 14.85
N THR A 25 -12.65 4.19 15.57
CA THR A 25 -14.05 4.54 15.30
C THR A 25 -14.34 6.03 15.37
N ASN A 26 -13.49 6.81 16.07
CA ASN A 26 -13.61 8.26 16.22
C ASN A 26 -12.84 9.03 15.14
N GLN A 27 -12.42 8.37 14.05
CA GLN A 27 -11.69 8.98 12.93
C GLN A 27 -10.33 9.56 13.33
N THR A 28 -9.71 9.00 14.38
CA THR A 28 -8.34 9.34 14.76
C THR A 28 -7.37 8.34 14.11
N LEU A 29 -6.44 8.84 13.29
CA LEU A 29 -5.32 8.03 12.80
C LEU A 29 -4.35 7.73 13.95
N ILE A 30 -4.04 6.47 14.18
CA ILE A 30 -3.09 5.97 15.18
C ILE A 30 -1.83 5.49 14.47
N VAL A 31 -0.68 5.93 14.96
CA VAL A 31 0.66 5.53 14.48
C VAL A 31 1.55 5.23 15.68
N ALA A 32 2.47 4.28 15.56
CA ALA A 32 3.45 3.99 16.62
C ALA A 32 4.54 5.07 16.68
N SER A 33 5.03 5.39 17.87
CA SER A 33 6.13 6.37 18.05
C SER A 33 7.52 5.75 17.96
N GLU A 34 7.61 4.42 18.02
CA GLU A 34 8.87 3.70 18.23
C GLU A 34 8.95 2.45 17.34
N ASP A 35 10.17 2.12 16.96
CA ASP A 35 10.50 0.83 16.35
C ASP A 35 10.02 -0.34 17.21
N ASN A 36 9.66 -1.46 16.58
CA ASN A 36 8.99 -2.55 17.27
C ASN A 36 9.23 -3.93 16.66
N PRO A 37 8.94 -5.01 17.42
CA PRO A 37 9.13 -6.38 16.94
C PRO A 37 8.32 -6.72 15.69
N PHE A 38 7.15 -6.11 15.50
CA PHE A 38 6.33 -6.36 14.32
C PHE A 38 7.04 -5.85 13.06
N TRP A 39 7.52 -4.62 13.03
CA TRP A 39 8.30 -4.10 11.89
C TRP A 39 9.58 -4.89 11.64
N LYS A 40 10.32 -5.24 12.70
CA LYS A 40 11.52 -6.08 12.59
C LYS A 40 11.23 -7.46 12.01
N SER A 41 10.04 -8.01 12.24
CA SER A 41 9.70 -9.33 11.70
C SER A 41 9.62 -9.38 10.17
N PHE A 42 9.54 -8.22 9.50
CA PHE A 42 9.56 -8.12 8.03
C PHE A 42 10.96 -7.94 7.45
N THR A 43 12.02 -7.82 8.27
CA THR A 43 13.38 -7.69 7.73
C THR A 43 13.79 -9.00 7.05
N PRO A 44 14.18 -8.97 5.77
CA PRO A 44 14.61 -10.18 5.08
C PRO A 44 15.98 -10.64 5.59
N PRO A 45 16.32 -11.93 5.43
CA PRO A 45 17.65 -12.44 5.77
C PRO A 45 18.70 -11.88 4.81
N ILE A 46 19.37 -10.79 5.21
CA ILE A 46 20.30 -10.01 4.37
C ILE A 46 21.44 -10.86 3.81
N ASP A 47 21.92 -11.83 4.59
CA ASP A 47 22.98 -12.78 4.23
C ASP A 47 22.61 -13.70 3.05
N LYS A 48 21.31 -13.83 2.74
CA LYS A 48 20.79 -14.65 1.65
C LYS A 48 20.45 -13.87 0.39
N LEU A 49 20.65 -12.55 0.40
CA LEU A 49 20.31 -11.68 -0.73
C LEU A 49 21.53 -11.45 -1.64
N PRO A 50 21.31 -11.16 -2.93
CA PRO A 50 22.38 -10.68 -3.80
C PRO A 50 23.08 -9.44 -3.20
N PRO A 51 24.41 -9.31 -3.28
CA PRO A 51 25.15 -8.24 -2.61
C PRO A 51 24.65 -6.83 -2.91
N ALA A 52 24.27 -6.56 -4.17
CA ALA A 52 23.72 -5.27 -4.56
C ALA A 52 22.38 -4.96 -3.87
N LEU A 53 21.51 -5.96 -3.74
CA LEU A 53 20.20 -5.81 -3.09
C LEU A 53 20.34 -5.69 -1.56
N ALA A 54 21.24 -6.48 -0.97
CA ALA A 54 21.59 -6.36 0.44
C ALA A 54 22.07 -4.94 0.78
N ALA A 55 22.96 -4.36 -0.05
CA ALA A 55 23.45 -3.00 0.13
C ALA A 55 22.33 -1.95 0.03
N GLN A 56 21.37 -2.12 -0.90
CA GLN A 56 20.22 -1.23 -1.02
C GLN A 56 19.31 -1.30 0.21
N LEU A 57 19.04 -2.50 0.74
CA LEU A 57 18.23 -2.67 1.95
C LEU A 57 18.91 -2.07 3.18
N ILE A 58 20.20 -2.34 3.39
CA ILE A 58 20.97 -1.73 4.49
C ILE A 58 20.89 -0.21 4.41
N LYS A 59 21.09 0.36 3.21
CA LYS A 59 21.01 1.81 3.01
C LYS A 59 19.62 2.38 3.33
N ALA A 60 18.55 1.67 2.99
CA ALA A 60 17.18 2.16 3.15
C ALA A 60 16.59 1.92 4.54
N TYR A 61 17.06 0.89 5.27
CA TYR A 61 16.37 0.37 6.47
C TYR A 61 17.25 0.29 7.72
N THR A 62 18.52 0.71 7.66
CA THR A 62 19.37 0.81 8.84
C THR A 62 19.18 2.15 9.55
N ASP A 63 18.83 2.10 10.83
CA ASP A 63 18.68 3.28 11.67
C ASP A 63 20.05 3.92 12.03
N LYS A 64 20.00 5.07 12.69
CA LYS A 64 21.21 5.80 13.13
C LYS A 64 22.08 5.03 14.14
N SER A 65 21.51 4.01 14.78
CA SER A 65 22.19 3.15 15.76
C SER A 65 22.76 1.88 15.12
N GLY A 66 22.58 1.68 13.81
CA GLY A 66 23.04 0.51 13.07
C GLY A 66 22.07 -0.68 13.10
N ASN A 67 20.85 -0.52 13.61
CA ASN A 67 19.85 -1.60 13.62
C ASN A 67 19.06 -1.61 12.30
N LEU A 68 18.83 -2.80 11.76
CA LEU A 68 17.95 -2.99 10.62
C LEU A 68 16.50 -3.12 11.09
N SER A 69 15.60 -2.30 10.54
CA SER A 69 14.16 -2.41 10.76
C SER A 69 13.38 -1.92 9.54
N MET A 70 12.21 -2.51 9.30
CA MET A 70 11.30 -2.04 8.25
C MET A 70 10.55 -0.76 8.63
N GLN A 71 10.88 -0.13 9.76
CA GLN A 71 10.28 1.13 10.23
C GLN A 71 10.12 2.18 9.11
N PRO A 72 11.16 2.52 8.30
CA PRO A 72 11.00 3.50 7.23
C PRO A 72 9.88 3.21 6.23
N PHE A 73 9.56 1.94 5.97
CA PHE A 73 8.41 1.60 5.12
C PHE A 73 7.08 1.78 5.88
N PHE A 74 7.00 1.28 7.12
CA PHE A 74 5.77 1.34 7.92
C PHE A 74 5.38 2.77 8.34
N ASP A 75 6.35 3.64 8.60
CA ASP A 75 6.10 5.05 8.91
C ASP A 75 5.41 5.76 7.75
N LEU A 76 5.77 5.42 6.50
CA LEU A 76 5.13 5.98 5.30
C LEU A 76 3.67 5.53 5.14
N LEU A 77 3.26 4.39 5.71
CA LEU A 77 1.88 3.93 5.63
C LEU A 77 0.89 4.86 6.36
N ALA A 78 1.37 5.77 7.23
CA ALA A 78 0.50 6.83 7.75
C ALA A 78 -0.09 7.71 6.62
N ILE A 79 0.65 7.94 5.54
CA ILE A 79 0.16 8.71 4.37
C ILE A 79 -0.84 7.89 3.56
N HIS A 80 -0.64 6.56 3.47
CA HIS A 80 -1.63 5.64 2.89
C HIS A 80 -2.97 5.74 3.64
N GLU A 81 -2.93 5.68 4.97
CA GLU A 81 -4.13 5.86 5.80
C GLU A 81 -4.77 7.24 5.60
N LEU A 82 -3.99 8.31 5.50
CA LEU A 82 -4.52 9.64 5.17
C LEU A 82 -5.24 9.66 3.81
N ALA A 83 -4.75 8.93 2.81
CA ALA A 83 -5.44 8.80 1.53
C ALA A 83 -6.81 8.14 1.68
N HIS A 84 -6.96 7.15 2.57
CA HIS A 84 -8.26 6.59 2.92
C HIS A 84 -9.21 7.63 3.50
N ALA A 85 -8.73 8.46 4.44
CA ALA A 85 -9.55 9.53 5.01
C ALA A 85 -9.97 10.55 3.96
N TYR A 86 -9.06 10.98 3.08
CA TYR A 86 -9.37 11.97 2.05
C TYR A 86 -10.43 11.49 1.06
N HIS A 87 -10.32 10.26 0.56
CA HIS A 87 -11.31 9.77 -0.40
C HIS A 87 -12.68 9.54 0.24
N ASN A 88 -12.71 9.09 1.51
CA ASN A 88 -13.94 8.94 2.29
C ASN A 88 -14.60 10.30 2.54
N GLN A 89 -13.83 11.29 2.99
CA GLN A 89 -14.33 12.66 3.23
C GLN A 89 -14.84 13.30 1.94
N ALA A 90 -14.16 13.05 0.82
CA ALA A 90 -14.59 13.51 -0.48
C ALA A 90 -15.78 12.70 -1.03
N GLY A 91 -16.19 11.61 -0.37
CA GLY A 91 -17.27 10.74 -0.84
C GLY A 91 -16.98 10.16 -2.22
N LEU A 92 -15.73 9.79 -2.51
CA LEU A 92 -15.39 9.10 -3.77
C LEU A 92 -16.04 7.71 -3.78
N THR A 93 -16.49 7.27 -4.95
CA THR A 93 -17.03 5.92 -5.10
C THR A 93 -15.92 5.00 -5.57
N MET A 94 -15.20 4.38 -4.64
CA MET A 94 -14.23 3.33 -5.00
C MET A 94 -14.95 2.20 -5.72
N GLN A 95 -14.58 1.90 -6.96
CA GLN A 95 -15.34 1.01 -7.84
C GLN A 95 -15.18 -0.47 -7.45
N ARG A 96 -14.04 -0.83 -6.86
CA ARG A 96 -13.69 -2.17 -6.34
C ARG A 96 -13.01 -2.04 -4.97
N ARG A 97 -12.96 -3.12 -4.18
CA ARG A 97 -12.24 -3.15 -2.90
C ARG A 97 -10.74 -3.01 -3.08
N TRP A 98 -10.15 -3.75 -4.04
CA TRP A 98 -8.72 -3.60 -4.37
C TRP A 98 -8.38 -2.18 -4.81
N MET A 99 -9.34 -1.47 -5.40
CA MET A 99 -9.15 -0.09 -5.85
C MET A 99 -9.00 0.87 -4.67
N GLY A 100 -9.68 0.63 -3.54
CA GLY A 100 -9.51 1.45 -2.35
C GLY A 100 -8.06 1.46 -1.86
N GLU A 101 -7.45 0.27 -1.83
CA GLU A 101 -6.05 0.06 -1.43
C GLU A 101 -5.07 0.58 -2.49
N PHE A 102 -5.33 0.28 -3.78
CA PHE A 102 -4.53 0.82 -4.89
C PHE A 102 -4.51 2.35 -4.90
N PHE A 103 -5.67 2.99 -4.72
CA PHE A 103 -5.80 4.44 -4.71
C PHE A 103 -4.96 5.04 -3.56
N ALA A 104 -5.04 4.46 -2.37
CA ALA A 104 -4.25 4.90 -1.23
C ALA A 104 -2.74 4.75 -1.49
N ASN A 105 -2.32 3.63 -2.08
CA ASN A 105 -0.95 3.40 -2.50
C ASN A 105 -0.48 4.38 -3.59
N LEU A 106 -1.33 4.74 -4.54
CA LEU A 106 -1.02 5.71 -5.59
C LEU A 106 -0.89 7.13 -5.04
N MET A 107 -1.76 7.53 -4.10
CA MET A 107 -1.63 8.80 -3.38
C MET A 107 -0.33 8.88 -2.59
N LEU A 108 -0.03 7.84 -1.80
CA LEU A 108 1.23 7.74 -1.05
C LEU A 108 2.44 7.80 -1.99
N HIS A 109 2.47 6.98 -3.05
CA HIS A 109 3.59 6.96 -3.99
C HIS A 109 3.78 8.32 -4.66
N THR A 110 2.68 8.94 -5.11
CA THR A 110 2.71 10.26 -5.75
C THR A 110 3.27 11.32 -4.79
N TYR A 111 2.80 11.34 -3.54
CA TYR A 111 3.30 12.29 -2.54
C TYR A 111 4.80 12.11 -2.32
N ILE A 112 5.26 10.88 -2.09
CA ILE A 112 6.67 10.60 -1.85
C ILE A 112 7.52 10.96 -3.07
N ALA A 113 7.09 10.60 -4.27
CA ALA A 113 7.84 10.91 -5.48
C ALA A 113 7.97 12.42 -5.76
N GLU A 114 6.95 13.22 -5.40
CA GLU A 114 6.91 14.65 -5.69
C GLU A 114 7.49 15.52 -4.56
N GLN A 115 7.38 15.08 -3.30
CA GLN A 115 7.71 15.89 -2.12
C GLN A 115 8.92 15.38 -1.34
N GLU A 116 9.11 14.06 -1.27
CA GLU A 116 10.14 13.41 -0.46
C GLU A 116 10.82 12.27 -1.24
N PRO A 117 11.35 12.53 -2.46
CA PRO A 117 11.81 11.48 -3.38
C PRO A 117 12.95 10.63 -2.82
N GLU A 118 13.70 11.14 -1.85
CA GLU A 118 14.73 10.40 -1.11
C GLU A 118 14.17 9.21 -0.31
N LEU A 119 12.86 9.20 0.00
CA LEU A 119 12.17 8.10 0.68
C LEU A 119 11.62 7.04 -0.28
N LEU A 120 11.70 7.23 -1.59
CA LEU A 120 11.26 6.23 -2.59
C LEU A 120 11.89 4.84 -2.40
N PRO A 121 13.19 4.70 -2.06
CA PRO A 121 13.77 3.38 -1.79
C PRO A 121 13.12 2.68 -0.58
N ALA A 122 12.79 3.44 0.48
CA ALA A 122 12.08 2.90 1.63
C ALA A 122 10.65 2.47 1.27
N LEU A 123 10.00 3.16 0.32
CA LEU A 123 8.66 2.79 -0.12
C LEU A 123 8.63 1.57 -1.06
N THR A 124 9.62 1.42 -1.95
CA THR A 124 9.52 0.51 -3.09
C THR A 124 10.32 -0.79 -2.97
N LEU A 125 11.44 -0.80 -2.25
CA LEU A 125 12.32 -1.97 -2.18
C LEU A 125 11.67 -3.19 -1.53
N PHE A 126 10.92 -2.98 -0.44
CA PHE A 126 10.24 -4.07 0.27
C PHE A 126 9.15 -4.71 -0.59
N PRO A 127 8.21 -3.95 -1.19
CA PRO A 127 7.27 -4.50 -2.15
C PRO A 127 7.91 -5.30 -3.29
N GLN A 128 8.97 -4.75 -3.90
CA GLN A 128 9.68 -5.42 -5.00
C GLN A 128 10.29 -6.75 -4.55
N LEU A 129 10.91 -6.79 -3.37
CA LEU A 129 11.48 -8.01 -2.82
C LEU A 129 10.40 -9.08 -2.59
N VAL A 130 9.26 -8.71 -2.01
CA VAL A 130 8.15 -9.65 -1.78
C VAL A 130 7.61 -10.20 -3.09
N ILE A 131 7.41 -9.36 -4.11
CA ILE A 131 6.89 -9.78 -5.42
C ILE A 131 7.90 -10.68 -6.15
N SER A 132 9.20 -10.38 -6.04
CA SER A 132 10.26 -11.14 -6.72
C SER A 132 10.34 -12.61 -6.30
N GLN A 133 9.82 -12.97 -5.12
CA GLN A 133 9.72 -14.34 -4.63
C GLN A 133 8.61 -15.16 -5.31
N GLY A 134 7.82 -14.53 -6.19
CA GLY A 134 6.72 -15.16 -6.90
C GLY A 134 5.52 -15.44 -6.01
N THR A 135 4.63 -16.31 -6.49
CA THR A 135 3.33 -16.59 -5.85
C THR A 135 3.28 -17.96 -5.16
N GLN A 136 4.42 -18.65 -5.04
CA GLN A 136 4.47 -19.98 -4.45
C GLN A 136 4.06 -19.93 -2.96
N GLY A 137 3.06 -20.74 -2.62
CA GLY A 137 2.55 -20.85 -1.24
C GLY A 137 1.52 -19.80 -0.84
N PHE A 138 1.02 -19.00 -1.78
CA PHE A 138 -0.14 -18.13 -1.58
C PHE A 138 -1.43 -18.81 -2.05
N THR A 139 -2.49 -18.69 -1.26
CA THR A 139 -3.81 -19.27 -1.59
C THR A 139 -4.56 -18.45 -2.64
N PHE A 140 -4.53 -17.12 -2.49
CA PHE A 140 -5.25 -16.16 -3.33
C PHE A 140 -4.28 -15.30 -4.13
N THR A 141 -4.45 -15.24 -5.44
CA THR A 141 -3.49 -14.52 -6.31
C THR A 141 -4.14 -13.62 -7.35
N THR A 142 -5.46 -13.57 -7.45
CA THR A 142 -6.19 -12.79 -8.46
C THR A 142 -6.93 -11.59 -7.85
N LEU A 143 -7.16 -10.52 -8.61
CA LEU A 143 -8.01 -9.41 -8.12
C LEU A 143 -9.44 -9.86 -7.81
N THR A 144 -9.95 -10.87 -8.52
CA THR A 144 -11.25 -11.48 -8.22
C THR A 144 -11.25 -12.11 -6.84
N ASP A 145 -10.20 -12.88 -6.47
CA ASP A 145 -10.07 -13.40 -5.12
C ASP A 145 -10.02 -12.28 -4.09
N PHE A 146 -9.27 -11.21 -4.37
CA PHE A 146 -9.20 -10.05 -3.47
C PHE A 146 -10.57 -9.40 -3.27
N GLU A 147 -11.32 -9.22 -4.35
CA GLU A 147 -12.65 -8.60 -4.31
C GLU A 147 -13.65 -9.46 -3.52
N ASP A 148 -13.74 -10.73 -3.89
CA ASP A 148 -14.77 -11.64 -3.37
C ASP A 148 -14.47 -12.11 -1.94
N LYS A 149 -13.18 -12.20 -1.57
CA LYS A 149 -12.71 -12.76 -0.30
C LYS A 149 -11.98 -11.74 0.56
N TYR A 150 -12.17 -10.45 0.31
CA TYR A 150 -11.46 -9.36 0.99
C TYR A 150 -11.39 -9.53 2.51
N ASP A 151 -12.55 -9.71 3.17
CA ASP A 151 -12.63 -9.78 4.62
C ASP A 151 -11.93 -11.03 5.18
N ASP A 152 -11.94 -12.13 4.44
CA ASP A 152 -11.22 -13.36 4.79
C ASP A 152 -9.71 -13.22 4.59
N ILE A 153 -9.29 -12.60 3.48
CA ILE A 153 -7.89 -12.31 3.20
C ILE A 153 -7.31 -11.40 4.28
N ALA A 154 -8.00 -10.32 4.63
CA ALA A 154 -7.54 -9.33 5.60
C ALA A 154 -7.46 -9.89 7.03
N ARG A 155 -8.35 -10.81 7.42
CA ARG A 155 -8.44 -11.31 8.81
C ARG A 155 -7.75 -12.63 9.05
N GLN A 156 -7.82 -13.55 8.09
CA GLN A 156 -7.39 -14.95 8.27
C GLN A 156 -6.16 -15.29 7.43
N ASN A 157 -5.85 -14.52 6.38
CA ASN A 157 -4.73 -14.79 5.48
C ASN A 157 -3.79 -13.57 5.39
N PRO A 158 -3.18 -13.11 6.50
CA PRO A 158 -2.36 -11.90 6.55
C PRO A 158 -1.17 -11.96 5.59
N ARG A 159 -0.64 -13.17 5.31
CA ARG A 159 0.41 -13.37 4.30
C ARG A 159 -0.09 -12.99 2.91
N ASN A 160 -1.27 -13.46 2.50
CA ASN A 160 -1.90 -13.07 1.23
C ASN A 160 -2.19 -11.56 1.21
N TYR A 161 -2.75 -11.00 2.28
CA TYR A 161 -3.04 -9.57 2.34
C TYR A 161 -1.77 -8.72 2.16
N GLY A 162 -0.68 -9.04 2.86
CA GLY A 162 0.60 -8.35 2.70
C GLY A 162 1.18 -8.46 1.28
N TRP A 163 1.02 -9.61 0.62
CA TRP A 163 1.42 -9.76 -0.79
C TRP A 163 0.60 -8.90 -1.74
N TYR A 164 -0.73 -8.84 -1.55
CA TYR A 164 -1.58 -7.93 -2.33
C TYR A 164 -1.16 -6.47 -2.13
N GLN A 165 -0.91 -6.05 -0.87
CA GLN A 165 -0.44 -4.70 -0.59
C GLN A 165 0.88 -4.39 -1.31
N CYS A 166 1.86 -5.30 -1.25
CA CYS A 166 3.12 -5.15 -1.99
C CYS A 166 2.87 -4.99 -3.50
N LYS A 167 2.02 -5.85 -4.08
CA LYS A 167 1.73 -5.81 -5.51
C LYS A 167 0.96 -4.55 -5.94
N LEU A 168 0.06 -4.04 -5.09
CA LEU A 168 -0.64 -2.77 -5.32
C LEU A 168 0.29 -1.56 -5.16
N HIS A 169 1.28 -1.60 -4.25
CA HIS A 169 2.35 -0.61 -4.19
C HIS A 169 3.19 -0.57 -5.47
N ALA A 170 3.55 -1.74 -6.02
CA ALA A 170 4.28 -1.80 -7.29
C ALA A 170 3.43 -1.25 -8.45
N ALA A 171 2.15 -1.63 -8.53
CA ALA A 171 1.23 -1.09 -9.53
C ALA A 171 1.07 0.43 -9.41
N ALA A 172 1.01 0.98 -8.18
CA ALA A 172 0.98 2.42 -7.94
C ALA A 172 2.24 3.12 -8.46
N ALA A 173 3.42 2.52 -8.26
CA ALA A 173 4.67 3.02 -8.81
C ALA A 173 4.65 3.02 -10.35
N ASP A 174 4.21 1.93 -10.98
CA ASP A 174 4.11 1.83 -12.44
C ASP A 174 3.15 2.87 -13.03
N VAL A 175 2.02 3.10 -12.35
CA VAL A 175 1.03 4.09 -12.75
C VAL A 175 1.60 5.51 -12.65
N TYR A 176 2.29 5.83 -11.56
CA TYR A 176 2.96 7.12 -11.39
C TYR A 176 4.08 7.30 -12.43
N ASN A 177 4.92 6.30 -12.65
CA ASN A 177 5.98 6.37 -13.66
C ASN A 177 5.45 6.59 -15.08
N ALA A 178 4.25 6.10 -15.38
CA ALA A 178 3.64 6.24 -16.70
C ALA A 178 3.01 7.62 -16.96
N GLY A 179 2.54 8.34 -15.94
CA GLY A 179 1.80 9.60 -16.15
C GLY A 179 1.92 10.66 -15.04
N GLY A 180 2.79 10.46 -14.07
CA GLY A 180 3.05 11.35 -12.94
C GLY A 180 1.83 11.62 -12.07
N SER A 181 1.88 12.73 -11.33
CA SER A 181 0.79 13.18 -10.45
C SER A 181 -0.52 13.53 -11.17
N ASP A 182 -0.53 13.67 -12.49
CA ASP A 182 -1.76 13.93 -13.24
C ASP A 182 -2.69 12.73 -13.27
N VAL A 183 -2.16 11.50 -13.17
CA VAL A 183 -3.01 10.29 -13.16
C VAL A 183 -3.91 10.25 -11.93
N ILE A 184 -3.36 10.52 -10.73
CA ILE A 184 -4.16 10.51 -9.50
C ILE A 184 -5.19 11.65 -9.49
N LYS A 185 -4.89 12.82 -10.07
CA LYS A 185 -5.85 13.92 -10.21
C LYS A 185 -7.02 13.55 -11.12
N LYS A 186 -6.76 12.93 -12.27
CA LYS A 186 -7.82 12.46 -13.17
C LYS A 186 -8.64 11.34 -12.55
N LEU A 187 -7.97 10.39 -11.88
CA LEU A 187 -8.63 9.31 -11.17
C LEU A 187 -9.57 9.83 -10.09
N TRP A 188 -9.12 10.82 -9.31
CA TRP A 188 -9.95 11.50 -8.32
C TRP A 188 -11.23 12.07 -8.95
N VAL A 189 -11.10 12.81 -10.05
CA VAL A 189 -12.24 13.43 -10.76
C VAL A 189 -13.20 12.37 -11.28
N ALA A 190 -12.71 11.31 -11.90
CA ALA A 190 -13.53 10.21 -12.42
C ALA A 190 -14.34 9.54 -11.29
N LEU A 191 -13.70 9.17 -10.18
CA LEU A 191 -14.37 8.53 -9.02
C LEU A 191 -15.29 9.49 -8.24
N LYS A 192 -15.06 10.80 -8.35
CA LYS A 192 -15.94 11.82 -7.78
C LYS A 192 -17.22 11.94 -8.62
N LYS A 193 -17.10 11.88 -9.95
CA LYS A 193 -18.21 12.03 -10.90
C LYS A 193 -19.13 10.80 -10.90
N ASP A 194 -18.57 9.60 -11.03
CA ASP A 194 -19.36 8.38 -11.18
C ASP A 194 -19.70 7.76 -9.82
N LYS A 195 -20.97 7.88 -9.42
CA LYS A 195 -21.48 7.34 -8.14
C LYS A 195 -22.05 5.95 -8.25
N THR A 196 -22.32 5.48 -9.46
CA THR A 196 -22.81 4.13 -9.74
C THR A 196 -21.65 3.14 -9.81
N LYS A 197 -21.89 1.91 -9.38
CA LYS A 197 -20.94 0.81 -9.54
C LYS A 197 -20.95 0.35 -11.00
N LEU A 198 -19.81 0.46 -11.66
CA LEU A 198 -19.62 0.04 -13.04
C LEU A 198 -19.28 -1.46 -13.10
N ASN A 199 -19.72 -2.13 -14.17
CA ASN A 199 -19.20 -3.45 -14.51
C ASN A 199 -17.73 -3.34 -14.97
N ASP A 200 -17.05 -4.47 -15.14
CA ASP A 200 -15.61 -4.45 -15.47
C ASP A 200 -15.31 -3.79 -16.81
N ALA A 201 -16.13 -4.00 -17.83
CA ALA A 201 -15.91 -3.42 -19.16
C ALA A 201 -16.03 -1.88 -19.13
N ASP A 202 -17.09 -1.37 -18.50
CA ASP A 202 -17.32 0.08 -18.36
C ASP A 202 -16.26 0.72 -17.45
N LEU A 203 -15.81 0.01 -16.42
CA LEU A 203 -14.74 0.49 -15.53
C LEU A 203 -13.40 0.60 -16.25
N ILE A 204 -13.06 -0.41 -17.06
CA ILE A 204 -11.87 -0.38 -17.91
C ILE A 204 -11.96 0.79 -18.90
N ALA A 205 -13.10 0.97 -19.56
CA ALA A 205 -13.33 2.07 -20.50
C ALA A 205 -13.13 3.44 -19.82
N LEU A 206 -13.73 3.65 -18.65
CA LEU A 206 -13.54 4.86 -17.84
C LEU A 206 -12.05 5.13 -17.57
N PHE A 207 -11.28 4.11 -17.19
CA PHE A 207 -9.86 4.28 -16.93
C PHE A 207 -9.06 4.59 -18.18
N THR A 208 -9.33 3.92 -19.29
CA THR A 208 -8.59 4.12 -20.54
C THR A 208 -8.89 5.47 -21.20
N GLU A 209 -10.14 5.93 -21.12
CA GLU A 209 -10.61 7.13 -21.82
C GLU A 209 -10.45 8.41 -20.98
N ASP A 210 -10.80 8.36 -19.70
CA ASP A 210 -10.89 9.57 -18.85
C ASP A 210 -9.71 9.72 -17.87
N VAL A 211 -8.96 8.64 -17.61
CA VAL A 211 -7.86 8.65 -16.62
C VAL A 211 -6.50 8.46 -17.28
N HIS A 212 -6.09 7.19 -17.45
CA HIS A 212 -4.83 6.77 -18.05
C HIS A 212 -4.82 5.24 -18.22
N GLN A 213 -4.28 4.74 -19.34
CA GLN A 213 -4.19 3.30 -19.63
C GLN A 213 -3.52 2.51 -18.49
N SER A 214 -2.51 3.08 -17.83
CA SER A 214 -1.81 2.40 -16.72
C SER A 214 -2.73 2.04 -15.54
N VAL A 215 -3.83 2.77 -15.33
CA VAL A 215 -4.82 2.44 -14.29
C VAL A 215 -5.65 1.22 -14.70
N ALA A 216 -6.05 1.14 -15.97
CA ALA A 216 -6.73 -0.04 -16.52
C ALA A 216 -5.82 -1.27 -16.49
N ASP A 217 -4.52 -1.08 -16.73
CA ASP A 217 -3.51 -2.13 -16.72
C ASP A 217 -3.38 -2.83 -15.36
N VAL A 218 -3.71 -2.16 -14.24
CA VAL A 218 -3.75 -2.81 -12.92
C VAL A 218 -4.69 -4.01 -12.92
N GLN A 219 -5.86 -3.88 -13.58
CA GLN A 219 -6.83 -4.95 -13.72
C GLN A 219 -6.48 -5.89 -14.89
N LEU A 220 -6.16 -5.33 -16.06
CA LEU A 220 -5.93 -6.10 -17.29
C LEU A 220 -4.67 -6.97 -17.22
N LYS A 221 -3.64 -6.51 -16.51
CA LYS A 221 -2.33 -7.15 -16.45
C LYS A 221 -1.99 -7.70 -15.07
N TRP A 222 -2.97 -7.80 -14.16
CA TRP A 222 -2.71 -8.27 -12.80
C TRP A 222 -1.92 -9.58 -12.74
N ASN A 223 -2.28 -10.56 -13.57
CA ASN A 223 -1.57 -11.85 -13.62
C ASN A 223 -0.44 -11.90 -14.67
N GLY A 224 -0.21 -10.80 -15.39
CA GLY A 224 0.85 -10.67 -16.39
C GLY A 224 2.22 -10.42 -15.77
N LYS A 225 3.27 -10.77 -16.51
CA LYS A 225 4.64 -10.30 -16.28
C LYS A 225 4.90 -9.07 -17.13
#